data_AF-A0A921BDK3-F1
#
_entry.id   AF-A0A921BDK3-F1
#
_cell.length_a   1.000
_cell.length_b   1.000
_cell.length_c   1.000
_cell.angle_alpha   90.00
_cell.angle_beta   90.00
_cell.angle_gamma   90.00
#
_symmetry.space_group_name_H-M   'P 1'
#
loop_
_entity.id
_entity.type
_entity.pdbx_description
1 polymer ?
#
loop_
_entity_poly.entity_id
_entity_poly.type
_entity_poly.pdbx_seq_one_letter_code
_entity_poly.pdbx_strand_id
1 'polypeptide(L)'
;MIGALAPAEKNKWQSLTDQVEALDAERPPEPAMAEIVTDGDYRFAPNGPGDEIIGCPECRIPPEEPGTFMHVEGGPDYKAPPSHFLIRGDPFSLGSQTQPGFLSVATYGDPPTAIPRPNGRTSGRRLALANWITSEENPLTARVIANRIWHHHFGRGIVRTLDNLGKMGDAPTHPELLDWLAIEFMDRGWSMKEMHRLMMTSDAYQMASAVDNDVNLAADIDNQWLWRYRAQRLEAEVLRDAIMTVSGGIDLTIGGEPIFPYIPQDILDASQGKGVWLNQPDGPDVWRRSVYVYRRRSLGFPFFDTFDLPDQNQTAAARNVSTVATQALTLMNKSLF
;
A
#
# COMPACT_ATOMS: atom_id res chain seq x y z
N MET A 1 7.14 40.57 -22.21
CA MET A 1 8.53 41.06 -22.00
C MET A 1 9.23 41.43 -23.34
N ILE A 2 8.53 42.04 -24.32
CA ILE A 2 9.09 42.33 -25.67
C ILE A 2 9.32 43.84 -25.91
N GLY A 3 8.82 44.69 -25.01
CA GLY A 3 8.87 46.15 -25.16
C GLY A 3 10.27 46.78 -25.06
N ALA A 4 11.26 46.10 -24.45
CA ALA A 4 12.55 46.68 -24.08
C ALA A 4 13.74 46.29 -25.00
N LEU A 5 13.51 45.52 -26.07
CA LEU A 5 14.58 45.07 -26.97
C LEU A 5 14.99 46.15 -27.98
N ALA A 6 16.29 46.28 -28.24
CA ALA A 6 16.81 47.20 -29.24
C ALA A 6 16.31 46.80 -30.65
N PRO A 7 16.18 47.73 -31.61
CA PRO A 7 15.59 47.44 -32.92
C PRO A 7 16.28 46.28 -33.68
N ALA A 8 17.60 46.16 -33.57
CA ALA A 8 18.36 45.07 -34.18
C ALA A 8 18.07 43.70 -33.53
N GLU A 9 17.81 43.68 -32.23
CA GLU A 9 17.49 42.45 -31.48
C GLU A 9 16.05 41.99 -31.78
N LYS A 10 15.13 42.93 -32.01
CA LYS A 10 13.76 42.62 -32.46
C LYS A 10 13.77 41.94 -33.83
N ASN A 11 14.55 42.46 -34.78
CA ASN A 11 14.67 41.87 -36.10
C ASN A 11 15.28 40.46 -36.04
N LYS A 12 16.30 40.25 -35.20
CA LYS A 12 16.90 38.93 -34.99
C LYS A 12 15.92 37.97 -34.30
N TRP A 13 15.15 38.45 -33.34
CA TRP A 13 14.12 37.65 -32.66
C TRP A 13 13.05 37.21 -33.66
N GLN A 14 12.52 38.12 -34.48
CA GLN A 14 11.56 37.77 -35.53
C GLN A 14 12.14 36.77 -36.53
N SER A 15 13.35 37.00 -37.04
CA SER A 15 14.01 36.04 -37.92
C SER A 15 14.17 34.64 -37.30
N LEU A 16 14.42 34.55 -36.00
CA LEU A 16 14.55 33.26 -35.32
C LEU A 16 13.19 32.60 -35.09
N THR A 17 12.17 33.38 -34.74
CA THR A 17 10.79 32.90 -34.62
C THR A 17 10.28 32.36 -35.95
N ASP A 18 10.51 33.08 -37.05
CA ASP A 18 10.11 32.65 -38.40
C ASP A 18 10.84 31.35 -38.81
N GLN A 19 12.11 31.19 -38.41
CA GLN A 19 12.86 29.95 -38.64
C GLN A 19 12.34 28.79 -37.80
N VAL A 20 11.95 29.03 -36.55
CA VAL A 20 11.35 28.01 -35.68
C VAL A 20 10.00 27.56 -36.23
N GLU A 21 9.14 28.50 -36.65
CA GLU A 21 7.85 28.17 -37.28
C GLU A 21 8.03 27.37 -38.57
N ALA A 22 9.02 27.70 -39.40
CA ALA A 22 9.33 26.93 -40.60
C ALA A 22 9.79 25.50 -40.28
N LEU A 23 10.61 25.31 -39.24
CA LEU A 23 11.06 23.99 -38.79
C LEU A 23 9.95 23.18 -38.13
N ASP A 24 9.05 23.83 -37.37
CA ASP A 24 7.89 23.17 -36.78
C ASP A 24 6.87 22.73 -37.85
N ALA A 25 6.76 23.46 -38.96
CA ALA A 25 5.93 23.07 -40.10
C ALA A 25 6.44 21.82 -40.85
N GLU A 26 7.77 21.60 -40.85
CA GLU A 26 8.40 20.41 -41.42
C GLU A 26 8.44 19.22 -40.46
N ARG A 27 8.05 19.42 -39.20
CA ARG A 27 8.11 18.40 -38.16
C ARG A 27 7.08 17.31 -38.46
N PRO A 28 7.48 16.03 -38.50
CA PRO A 28 6.52 14.94 -38.65
C PRO A 28 5.48 15.00 -37.52
N PRO A 29 4.23 14.57 -37.78
CA PRO A 29 3.20 14.54 -36.77
C PRO A 29 3.73 13.80 -35.54
N GLU A 30 3.57 14.40 -34.36
CA GLU A 30 4.03 13.76 -33.13
C GLU A 30 3.39 12.37 -33.06
N PRO A 31 4.19 11.30 -32.89
CA PRO A 31 3.62 9.98 -32.71
C PRO A 31 2.70 10.04 -31.49
N ALA A 32 1.53 9.42 -31.59
CA ALA A 32 0.62 9.34 -30.46
C ALA A 32 1.38 8.73 -29.27
N MET A 33 1.65 9.55 -28.26
CA MET A 33 2.33 9.11 -27.06
C MET A 33 1.34 8.26 -26.26
N ALA A 34 1.65 6.98 -26.09
CA ALA A 34 1.00 6.21 -25.04
C ALA A 34 1.43 6.84 -23.71
N GLU A 35 0.51 7.49 -23.00
CA GLU A 35 0.78 7.90 -21.63
C GLU A 35 1.20 6.68 -20.81
N ILE A 36 2.25 6.88 -20.02
CA ILE A 36 2.63 5.93 -18.98
C ILE A 36 1.42 5.80 -18.06
N VAL A 37 0.82 4.61 -18.03
CA VAL A 37 -0.27 4.26 -17.13
C VAL A 37 0.27 4.32 -15.70
N THR A 38 0.07 5.46 -15.04
CA THR A 38 0.17 5.54 -13.59
C THR A 38 -1.05 4.86 -12.98
N ASP A 39 -0.77 4.07 -11.95
CA ASP A 39 -1.67 3.18 -11.21
C ASP A 39 -3.13 3.70 -11.07
N GLY A 40 -4.11 2.86 -11.43
CA GLY A 40 -5.54 3.14 -11.27
C GLY A 40 -6.26 3.59 -12.56
N ASP A 41 -6.44 2.68 -13.50
CA ASP A 41 -7.24 2.93 -14.71
C ASP A 41 -8.71 3.21 -14.37
N TYR A 42 -9.18 4.41 -14.72
CA TYR A 42 -10.53 4.96 -14.51
C TYR A 42 -11.69 4.09 -15.05
N ARG A 43 -11.40 3.08 -15.85
CA ARG A 43 -12.40 2.17 -16.43
C ARG A 43 -12.98 1.15 -15.42
N PHE A 44 -12.51 1.14 -14.17
CA PHE A 44 -12.78 0.05 -13.22
C PHE A 44 -13.26 0.49 -11.83
N ALA A 45 -13.65 1.75 -11.63
CA ALA A 45 -14.31 2.15 -10.39
C ALA A 45 -15.77 1.65 -10.40
N PRO A 46 -16.27 1.02 -9.31
CA PRO A 46 -17.65 0.53 -9.24
C PRO A 46 -18.72 1.62 -9.43
N ASN A 47 -18.33 2.89 -9.37
CA ASN A 47 -19.21 4.06 -9.40
C ASN A 47 -19.07 4.91 -10.67
N GLY A 48 -18.53 4.38 -11.77
CA GLY A 48 -18.42 5.09 -13.06
C GLY A 48 -16.99 5.57 -13.38
N PRO A 49 -16.82 6.62 -14.22
CA PRO A 49 -15.51 7.05 -14.70
C PRO A 49 -14.61 7.38 -13.52
N GLY A 50 -13.59 6.56 -13.30
CA GLY A 50 -12.62 6.73 -12.24
C GLY A 50 -11.77 7.99 -12.42
N ASP A 51 -10.98 8.24 -11.40
CA ASP A 51 -10.65 9.60 -10.98
C ASP A 51 -9.61 10.34 -11.86
N GLU A 52 -9.12 9.80 -12.98
CA GLU A 52 -8.06 10.45 -13.76
C GLU A 52 -8.28 10.46 -15.28
N ILE A 53 -8.47 11.66 -15.85
CA ILE A 53 -8.20 11.96 -17.27
C ILE A 53 -7.08 13.00 -17.31
N ILE A 54 -5.82 12.57 -17.34
CA ILE A 54 -4.67 13.44 -17.65
C ILE A 54 -4.63 13.59 -19.19
N GLY A 55 -4.51 14.82 -19.69
CA GLY A 55 -4.35 15.11 -21.14
C GLY A 55 -5.59 15.56 -21.93
N CYS A 56 -5.32 15.97 -23.19
CA CYS A 56 -6.29 16.36 -24.22
C CYS A 56 -7.23 15.18 -24.55
N PRO A 57 -8.52 15.24 -24.17
CA PRO A 57 -9.46 14.13 -24.39
C PRO A 57 -9.66 13.78 -25.88
N GLU A 58 -9.50 14.79 -26.75
CA GLU A 58 -9.67 14.70 -28.20
C GLU A 58 -8.45 14.08 -28.90
N CYS A 59 -7.29 14.11 -28.26
CA CYS A 59 -6.02 13.64 -28.80
C CYS A 59 -5.75 12.15 -28.49
N ARG A 60 -6.69 11.49 -27.81
CA ARG A 60 -6.59 10.08 -27.43
C ARG A 60 -6.88 9.22 -28.65
N ILE A 61 -6.13 8.15 -28.84
CA ILE A 61 -6.62 6.98 -29.58
C ILE A 61 -7.42 6.17 -28.55
N PRO A 62 -8.76 6.34 -28.43
CA PRO A 62 -9.53 5.42 -27.64
C PRO A 62 -9.31 4.03 -28.27
N PRO A 63 -8.90 3.02 -27.49
CA PRO A 63 -8.97 1.66 -28.00
C PRO A 63 -10.42 1.42 -28.43
N GLU A 64 -10.62 0.86 -29.63
CA GLU A 64 -11.95 0.64 -30.23
C GLU A 64 -12.87 -0.15 -29.28
N GLU A 65 -12.28 -0.93 -28.37
CA GLU A 65 -12.96 -1.62 -27.29
C GLU A 65 -12.40 -1.25 -25.92
N PRO A 66 -13.26 -1.04 -24.90
CA PRO A 66 -12.82 -0.92 -23.52
C PRO A 66 -12.18 -2.25 -23.08
N GLY A 67 -10.86 -2.29 -23.00
CA GLY A 67 -10.15 -3.45 -22.47
C GLY A 67 -10.60 -3.77 -21.04
N THR A 68 -10.69 -5.06 -20.70
CA THR A 68 -11.04 -5.55 -19.37
C THR A 68 -9.82 -6.21 -18.70
N PHE A 69 -9.49 -5.86 -17.44
CA PHE A 69 -8.49 -6.62 -16.67
C PHE A 69 -8.98 -8.04 -16.31
N MET A 70 -10.29 -8.24 -16.37
CA MET A 70 -10.92 -9.54 -16.24
C MET A 70 -11.07 -10.14 -17.62
N HIS A 71 -10.48 -11.32 -17.84
CA HIS A 71 -10.75 -12.10 -19.05
C HIS A 71 -12.26 -12.27 -19.23
N VAL A 72 -12.79 -12.01 -20.42
CA VAL A 72 -14.19 -12.30 -20.73
C VAL A 72 -14.37 -13.82 -20.81
N GLU A 73 -15.45 -14.33 -20.23
CA GLU A 73 -15.75 -15.76 -20.30
C GLU A 73 -16.03 -16.17 -21.75
N GLY A 74 -15.31 -17.20 -22.25
CA GLY A 74 -15.37 -17.63 -23.66
C GLY A 74 -14.38 -16.92 -24.61
N GLY A 75 -13.52 -16.02 -24.11
CA GLY A 75 -12.45 -15.43 -24.91
C GLY A 75 -11.28 -16.39 -25.19
N PRO A 76 -10.38 -16.05 -26.13
CA PRO A 76 -9.20 -16.86 -26.45
C PRO A 76 -8.23 -16.96 -25.26
N ASP A 77 -7.41 -18.00 -25.24
CA ASP A 77 -6.38 -18.21 -24.22
C ASP A 77 -5.47 -16.99 -24.09
N TYR A 78 -5.23 -16.56 -22.85
CA TYR A 78 -4.32 -15.48 -22.54
C TYR A 78 -2.88 -15.85 -22.89
N LYS A 79 -2.29 -15.11 -23.83
CA LYS A 79 -0.86 -15.19 -24.14
C LYS A 79 -0.15 -14.02 -23.50
N ALA A 80 0.73 -14.31 -22.53
CA ALA A 80 1.58 -13.29 -21.95
C ALA A 80 2.52 -12.70 -23.03
N PRO A 81 2.68 -11.37 -23.09
CA PRO A 81 3.63 -10.76 -24.02
C PRO A 81 5.06 -11.21 -23.72
N PRO A 82 5.94 -11.25 -24.73
CA PRO A 82 7.35 -11.59 -24.53
C PRO A 82 8.01 -10.59 -23.58
N SER A 83 8.87 -11.08 -22.69
CA SER A 83 9.69 -10.25 -21.83
C SER A 83 11.07 -10.10 -22.45
N HIS A 84 11.64 -8.90 -22.40
CA HIS A 84 12.94 -8.60 -22.98
C HIS A 84 13.87 -8.04 -21.92
N PHE A 85 15.17 -8.32 -22.05
CA PHE A 85 16.20 -7.63 -21.27
C PHE A 85 16.26 -6.17 -21.72
N LEU A 86 16.07 -5.24 -20.79
CA LEU A 86 16.14 -3.81 -21.09
C LEU A 86 17.59 -3.32 -20.97
N ILE A 87 18.19 -2.90 -22.08
CA ILE A 87 19.58 -2.44 -22.10
C ILE A 87 19.68 -1.16 -21.27
N ARG A 88 20.44 -1.20 -20.17
CA ARG A 88 20.57 -0.09 -19.20
C ARG A 88 19.24 0.34 -18.57
N GLY A 89 18.22 -0.52 -18.60
CA GLY A 89 16.89 -0.21 -18.05
C GLY A 89 16.03 0.69 -18.94
N ASP A 90 16.45 0.98 -20.17
CA ASP A 90 15.65 1.76 -21.12
C ASP A 90 14.49 0.89 -21.68
N PRO A 91 13.22 1.26 -21.47
CA PRO A 91 12.07 0.50 -21.96
C PRO A 91 11.97 0.43 -23.49
N PHE A 92 12.61 1.34 -24.23
CA PHE A 92 12.61 1.35 -25.69
C PHE A 92 13.81 0.61 -26.30
N SER A 93 14.82 0.30 -25.49
CA SER A 93 16.02 -0.44 -25.93
C SER A 93 15.92 -1.92 -25.56
N LEU A 94 15.21 -2.68 -26.39
CA LEU A 94 14.99 -4.11 -26.20
C LEU A 94 16.23 -4.93 -26.59
N GLY A 95 16.72 -5.71 -25.63
CA GLY A 95 17.74 -6.74 -25.83
C GLY A 95 17.14 -8.12 -26.08
N SER A 96 17.88 -9.16 -25.71
CA SER A 96 17.46 -10.56 -25.85
C SER A 96 16.16 -10.85 -25.10
N GLN A 97 15.29 -11.65 -25.71
CA GLN A 97 14.08 -12.15 -25.05
C GLN A 97 14.45 -13.02 -23.84
N THR A 98 13.77 -12.79 -22.72
CA THR A 98 13.98 -13.49 -21.45
C THR A 98 12.76 -14.34 -21.09
N GLN A 99 13.01 -15.42 -20.35
CA GLN A 99 11.96 -16.27 -19.79
C GLN A 99 11.77 -15.91 -18.31
N PRO A 100 10.54 -16.10 -17.76
CA PRO A 100 10.33 -15.95 -16.33
C PRO A 100 11.16 -16.98 -15.58
N GLY A 101 11.73 -16.56 -14.44
CA GLY A 101 12.54 -17.40 -13.58
C GLY A 101 12.57 -16.82 -12.16
N PHE A 102 12.87 -17.68 -11.19
CA PHE A 102 13.07 -17.27 -9.79
C PHE A 102 14.55 -17.05 -9.51
N LEU A 103 14.85 -16.40 -8.38
CA LEU A 103 16.24 -16.17 -7.97
C LEU A 103 16.92 -17.50 -7.65
N SER A 104 17.92 -17.89 -8.45
CA SER A 104 18.60 -19.19 -8.33
C SER A 104 19.22 -19.42 -6.94
N VAL A 105 19.70 -18.37 -6.28
CA VAL A 105 20.30 -18.45 -4.93
C VAL A 105 19.27 -18.73 -3.83
N ALA A 106 17.99 -18.51 -4.10
CA ALA A 106 16.89 -18.69 -3.15
C ALA A 106 15.88 -19.74 -3.63
N THR A 107 16.20 -20.45 -4.71
CA THR A 107 15.31 -21.44 -5.31
C THR A 107 15.94 -22.82 -5.14
N TYR A 108 15.22 -23.69 -4.44
CA TYR A 108 15.53 -25.11 -4.37
C TYR A 108 14.76 -25.84 -5.48
N GLY A 109 15.44 -26.73 -6.19
CA GLY A 109 14.86 -27.46 -7.33
C GLY A 109 14.58 -26.59 -8.56
N ASP A 110 13.63 -27.03 -9.38
CA ASP A 110 13.17 -26.36 -10.60
C ASP A 110 11.65 -26.13 -10.56
N PRO A 111 11.16 -25.22 -9.70
CA PRO A 111 9.74 -24.98 -9.54
C PRO A 111 9.16 -24.34 -10.82
N PRO A 112 7.94 -24.74 -11.23
CA PRO A 112 7.35 -24.24 -12.47
C PRO A 112 7.12 -22.74 -12.39
N THR A 113 7.57 -22.00 -13.40
CA THR A 113 7.43 -20.53 -13.50
C THR A 113 6.08 -20.10 -14.06
N ALA A 114 5.25 -21.07 -14.48
CA ALA A 114 3.87 -20.89 -14.88
C ALA A 114 3.06 -22.15 -14.53
N ILE A 115 1.89 -21.97 -13.93
CA ILE A 115 0.93 -23.06 -13.66
C ILE A 115 -0.29 -22.82 -14.56
N PRO A 116 -0.44 -23.58 -15.67
CA PRO A 116 -1.56 -23.41 -16.59
C PRO A 116 -2.90 -23.57 -15.88
N ARG A 117 -3.86 -22.70 -16.17
CA ARG A 117 -5.25 -22.86 -15.68
C ARG A 117 -6.10 -23.54 -16.74
N PRO A 118 -7.05 -24.44 -16.35
CA PRO A 118 -7.90 -25.17 -17.29
C PRO A 118 -8.70 -24.29 -18.25
N ASN A 119 -8.97 -23.05 -17.86
CA ASN A 119 -9.77 -22.09 -18.61
C ASN A 119 -8.95 -21.15 -19.51
N GLY A 120 -7.62 -21.26 -19.55
CA GLY A 120 -6.76 -20.46 -20.42
C GLY A 120 -6.74 -18.94 -20.12
N ARG A 121 -7.49 -18.47 -19.12
CA ARG A 121 -7.71 -17.03 -18.83
C ARG A 121 -6.53 -16.32 -18.18
N THR A 122 -5.42 -16.99 -17.90
CA THR A 122 -4.26 -16.33 -17.27
C THR A 122 -2.98 -17.03 -17.69
N SER A 123 -1.86 -16.33 -17.62
CA SER A 123 -0.54 -16.93 -17.88
C SER A 123 -0.09 -17.92 -16.83
N GLY A 124 -0.79 -18.04 -15.70
CA GLY A 124 -0.39 -18.91 -14.59
C GLY A 124 0.83 -18.44 -13.80
N ARG A 125 1.53 -17.39 -14.25
CA ARG A 125 2.80 -16.90 -13.66
C ARG A 125 2.63 -16.35 -12.24
N ARG A 126 1.53 -15.65 -11.96
CA ARG A 126 1.25 -15.12 -10.60
C ARG A 126 0.99 -16.24 -9.59
N LEU A 127 0.30 -17.30 -10.01
CA LEU A 127 0.05 -18.46 -9.15
C LEU A 127 1.34 -19.25 -8.89
N ALA A 128 2.17 -19.45 -9.93
CA ALA A 128 3.50 -20.02 -9.79
C ALA A 128 4.36 -19.23 -8.78
N LEU A 129 4.39 -17.90 -8.89
CA LEU A 129 5.10 -17.04 -7.95
C LEU A 129 4.55 -17.15 -6.53
N ALA A 130 3.22 -17.14 -6.36
CA ALA A 130 2.60 -17.29 -5.04
C ALA A 130 3.01 -18.62 -4.38
N ASN A 131 2.91 -19.74 -5.11
CA ASN A 131 3.30 -21.06 -4.61
C ASN A 131 4.78 -21.15 -4.28
N TRP A 132 5.65 -20.49 -5.06
CA TRP A 132 7.08 -20.43 -4.77
C TRP A 132 7.37 -19.63 -3.48
N ILE A 133 6.72 -18.47 -3.31
CA ILE A 133 6.87 -17.64 -2.11
C ILE A 133 6.37 -18.38 -0.86
N THR A 134 5.24 -19.09 -0.95
CA THR A 134 4.62 -19.81 0.17
C THR A 134 5.00 -21.29 0.24
N SER A 135 6.07 -21.71 -0.44
CA SER A 135 6.54 -23.09 -0.40
C SER A 135 7.03 -23.45 1.00
N GLU A 136 6.80 -24.68 1.44
CA GLU A 136 7.35 -25.22 2.69
C GLU A 136 8.89 -25.25 2.69
N GLU A 137 9.50 -25.30 1.50
CA GLU A 137 10.96 -25.19 1.32
C GLU A 137 11.48 -23.76 1.49
N ASN A 138 10.57 -22.76 1.57
CA ASN A 138 10.90 -21.35 1.81
C ASN A 138 10.43 -20.89 3.21
N PRO A 139 11.25 -21.06 4.25
CA PRO A 139 10.87 -20.69 5.62
C PRO A 139 10.79 -19.18 5.85
N LEU A 140 11.35 -18.35 4.95
CA LEU A 140 11.44 -16.91 5.16
C LEU A 140 10.06 -16.25 5.21
N THR A 141 9.16 -16.65 4.31
CA THR A 141 7.81 -16.09 4.22
C THR A 141 7.03 -16.31 5.51
N ALA A 142 7.05 -17.53 6.03
CA ALA A 142 6.38 -17.88 7.28
C ALA A 142 6.99 -17.12 8.47
N ARG A 143 8.33 -17.05 8.57
CA ARG A 143 9.04 -16.29 9.62
C ARG A 143 8.69 -14.79 9.58
N VAL A 144 8.68 -14.18 8.40
CA VAL A 144 8.34 -12.75 8.24
C VAL A 144 6.93 -12.48 8.74
N ILE A 145 5.94 -13.28 8.32
CA ILE A 145 4.56 -13.09 8.75
C ILE A 145 4.37 -13.39 10.23
N ALA A 146 4.93 -14.49 10.75
CA ALA A 146 4.87 -14.80 12.18
C ALA A 146 5.41 -13.65 13.03
N ASN A 147 6.55 -13.06 12.63
CA ASN A 147 7.13 -11.90 13.31
C ASN A 147 6.25 -10.64 13.22
N ARG A 148 5.55 -10.42 12.09
CA ARG A 148 4.60 -9.30 11.94
C ARG A 148 3.34 -9.47 12.80
N ILE A 149 2.74 -10.66 12.82
CA ILE A 149 1.59 -10.96 13.69
C ILE A 149 1.99 -10.74 15.15
N TRP A 150 3.17 -11.24 15.53
CA TRP A 150 3.74 -11.03 16.85
C TRP A 150 3.92 -9.54 17.16
N HIS A 151 4.50 -8.77 16.24
CA HIS A 151 4.68 -7.33 16.40
C HIS A 151 3.36 -6.60 16.68
N HIS A 152 2.28 -6.92 15.96
CA HIS A 152 0.99 -6.25 16.17
C HIS A 152 0.42 -6.53 17.58
N HIS A 153 0.58 -7.76 18.10
CA HIS A 153 0.08 -8.14 19.42
C HIS A 153 0.97 -7.69 20.58
N PHE A 154 2.29 -7.70 20.41
CA PHE A 154 3.25 -7.42 21.50
C PHE A 154 3.94 -6.04 21.37
N GLY A 155 3.69 -5.30 20.29
CA GLY A 155 4.24 -3.97 20.01
C GLY A 155 5.69 -3.96 19.54
N ARG A 156 6.33 -5.12 19.52
CA ARG A 156 7.71 -5.34 19.08
C ARG A 156 7.81 -6.75 18.52
N GLY A 157 8.33 -6.88 17.30
CA GLY A 157 8.62 -8.19 16.72
C GLY A 157 9.70 -8.93 17.54
N ILE A 158 9.72 -10.25 17.43
CA ILE A 158 10.85 -11.07 17.90
C ILE A 158 12.15 -10.60 17.21
N VAL A 159 12.06 -10.33 15.90
CA VAL A 159 13.02 -9.51 15.15
C VAL A 159 12.47 -8.10 15.09
N ARG A 160 13.22 -7.12 15.62
CA ARG A 160 12.77 -5.72 15.68
C ARG A 160 12.68 -5.08 14.29
N THR A 161 13.54 -5.47 13.34
CA THR A 161 13.51 -5.02 11.95
C THR A 161 12.49 -5.80 11.11
N LEU A 162 11.24 -5.35 11.08
CA LEU A 162 10.13 -6.09 10.43
C LEU A 162 10.27 -6.27 8.91
N ASP A 163 10.94 -5.34 8.23
CA ASP A 163 11.18 -5.40 6.77
C ASP A 163 12.49 -6.11 6.40
N ASN A 164 13.35 -6.42 7.37
CA ASN A 164 14.67 -6.99 7.10
C ASN A 164 15.02 -8.05 8.13
N LEU A 165 14.82 -9.31 7.76
CA LEU A 165 15.24 -10.50 8.52
C LEU A 165 16.60 -11.05 8.01
N GLY A 166 17.27 -10.33 7.11
CA GLY A 166 18.58 -10.70 6.58
C GLY A 166 19.73 -10.30 7.52
N LYS A 167 20.97 -10.47 7.06
CA LYS A 167 22.18 -10.16 7.85
C LYS A 167 22.32 -8.70 8.28
N MET A 168 21.65 -7.78 7.59
CA MET A 168 21.64 -6.35 7.90
C MET A 168 20.50 -5.97 8.87
N GLY A 169 19.60 -6.91 9.16
CA GLY A 169 18.58 -6.75 10.19
C GLY A 169 19.09 -7.11 11.58
N ASP A 170 18.24 -6.90 12.58
CA ASP A 170 18.54 -7.32 13.94
C ASP A 170 18.41 -8.84 14.10
N ALA A 171 19.18 -9.40 15.04
CA ALA A 171 19.00 -10.79 15.44
C ALA A 171 17.65 -11.00 16.17
N PRO A 172 17.00 -12.16 16.00
CA PRO A 172 15.81 -12.50 16.76
C PRO A 172 16.14 -12.62 18.25
N THR A 173 15.30 -12.06 19.12
CA THR A 173 15.47 -12.25 20.58
C THR A 173 15.20 -13.69 21.00
N HIS A 174 14.23 -14.35 20.35
CA HIS A 174 13.83 -15.73 20.63
C HIS A 174 13.80 -16.53 19.31
N PRO A 175 14.96 -17.01 18.80
CA PRO A 175 15.04 -17.69 17.51
C PRO A 175 14.19 -18.96 17.46
N GLU A 176 14.24 -19.79 18.50
CA GLU A 176 13.48 -21.04 18.56
C GLU A 176 11.95 -20.80 18.55
N LEU A 177 11.50 -19.75 19.24
CA LEU A 177 10.09 -19.36 19.23
C LEU A 177 9.65 -18.88 17.85
N LEU A 178 10.47 -18.07 17.17
CA LEU A 178 10.16 -17.61 15.81
C LEU A 178 10.07 -18.77 14.81
N ASP A 179 10.98 -19.74 14.94
CA ASP A 179 10.99 -20.94 14.10
C ASP A 179 9.78 -21.82 14.36
N TRP A 180 9.44 -22.03 15.62
CA TRP A 180 8.25 -22.76 16.01
C TRP A 180 6.97 -22.08 15.49
N LEU A 181 6.84 -20.76 15.65
CA LEU A 181 5.67 -20.01 15.14
C LEU A 181 5.56 -20.06 13.62
N ALA A 182 6.70 -20.08 12.90
CA ALA A 182 6.71 -20.18 11.45
C ALA A 182 6.22 -21.56 10.97
N ILE A 183 6.69 -22.64 11.62
CA ILE A 183 6.23 -24.01 11.34
C ILE A 183 4.74 -24.14 11.67
N GLU A 184 4.34 -23.72 12.87
CA GLU A 184 2.95 -23.78 13.33
C GLU A 184 2.00 -23.01 12.40
N PHE A 185 2.46 -21.89 11.82
CA PHE A 185 1.66 -21.13 10.86
C PHE A 185 1.41 -21.89 9.56
N MET A 186 2.42 -22.61 9.06
CA MET A 186 2.29 -23.47 7.88
C MET A 186 1.40 -24.69 8.18
N ASP A 187 1.61 -25.36 9.32
CA ASP A 187 0.86 -26.54 9.76
C ASP A 187 -0.64 -26.23 9.95
N ARG A 188 -0.96 -25.00 10.36
CA ARG A 188 -2.34 -24.49 10.47
C ARG A 188 -2.93 -24.01 9.14
N GLY A 189 -2.30 -24.33 8.02
CA GLY A 189 -2.77 -23.96 6.69
C GLY A 189 -2.77 -22.45 6.44
N TRP A 190 -1.78 -21.74 6.96
CA TRP A 190 -1.63 -20.28 6.79
C TRP A 190 -2.80 -19.46 7.36
N SER A 191 -3.51 -20.00 8.36
CA SER A 191 -4.65 -19.34 8.99
C SER A 191 -4.19 -18.25 9.97
N MET A 192 -4.25 -16.99 9.53
CA MET A 192 -3.97 -15.81 10.37
C MET A 192 -4.82 -15.80 11.65
N LYS A 193 -6.10 -16.19 11.54
CA LYS A 193 -7.04 -16.22 12.66
C LYS A 193 -6.61 -17.18 13.76
N GLU A 194 -6.13 -18.37 13.39
CA GLU A 194 -5.63 -19.35 14.36
C GLU A 194 -4.33 -18.87 15.01
N MET A 195 -3.44 -18.21 14.27
CA MET A 195 -2.22 -17.60 14.84
C MET A 195 -2.55 -16.48 15.83
N HIS A 196 -3.51 -15.61 15.51
CA HIS A 196 -3.95 -14.59 16.46
C HIS A 196 -4.48 -15.23 17.74
N ARG A 197 -5.33 -16.26 17.64
CA ARG A 197 -5.83 -16.99 18.81
C ARG A 197 -4.69 -17.57 19.63
N LEU A 198 -3.78 -18.31 18.99
CA LEU A 198 -2.64 -18.95 19.64
C LEU A 198 -1.82 -17.96 20.47
N MET A 199 -1.47 -16.81 19.88
CA MET A 199 -0.72 -15.77 20.58
C MET A 199 -1.53 -15.14 21.71
N MET A 200 -2.81 -14.79 21.47
CA MET A 200 -3.66 -14.13 22.47
C MET A 200 -4.05 -15.03 23.65
N THR A 201 -4.00 -16.36 23.47
CA THR A 201 -4.21 -17.34 24.54
C THR A 201 -2.92 -17.75 25.26
N SER A 202 -1.77 -17.22 24.86
CA SER A 202 -0.50 -17.52 25.52
C SER A 202 -0.37 -16.78 26.86
N ASP A 203 0.36 -17.39 27.80
CA ASP A 203 0.68 -16.74 29.08
C ASP A 203 1.36 -15.39 28.86
N ALA A 204 2.28 -15.31 27.89
CA ALA A 204 3.00 -14.08 27.55
C ALA A 204 2.06 -12.92 27.16
N TYR A 205 0.97 -13.19 26.44
CA TYR A 205 -0.01 -12.17 26.08
C TYR A 205 -0.92 -11.80 27.27
N GLN A 206 -1.23 -12.77 28.13
CA GLN A 206 -2.14 -12.59 29.27
C GLN A 206 -1.47 -12.04 30.53
N MET A 207 -0.15 -11.81 30.51
CA MET A 207 0.56 -11.18 31.62
C MET A 207 0.02 -9.79 31.93
N ALA A 208 0.14 -9.38 33.20
CA ALA A 208 -0.16 -8.02 33.60
C ALA A 208 0.87 -7.03 33.01
N SER A 209 0.46 -5.80 32.76
CA SER A 209 1.35 -4.71 32.32
C SER A 209 2.06 -4.00 33.48
N ALA A 210 1.81 -4.45 34.72
CA ALA A 210 2.33 -3.83 35.93
C ALA A 210 3.87 -3.87 35.97
N VAL A 211 4.47 -2.86 36.60
CA VAL A 211 5.91 -2.76 36.83
C VAL A 211 6.12 -2.93 38.33
N ASP A 212 6.08 -4.18 38.78
CA ASP A 212 6.10 -4.57 40.20
C ASP A 212 7.41 -5.26 40.62
N ASN A 213 8.34 -5.47 39.69
CA ASN A 213 9.60 -6.15 39.94
C ASN A 213 10.81 -5.28 39.53
N ASP A 214 11.44 -4.65 40.52
CA ASP A 214 12.62 -3.80 40.34
C ASP A 214 13.83 -4.54 39.77
N VAL A 215 13.97 -5.85 40.05
CA VAL A 215 15.08 -6.67 39.54
C VAL A 215 14.94 -6.87 38.03
N ASN A 216 13.75 -7.22 37.57
CA ASN A 216 13.46 -7.39 36.14
C ASN A 216 13.51 -6.05 35.41
N LEU A 217 13.03 -4.98 36.02
CA LEU A 217 13.12 -3.64 35.45
C LEU A 217 14.58 -3.20 35.25
N ALA A 218 15.45 -3.48 36.23
CA ALA A 218 16.88 -3.15 36.10
C ALA A 218 17.61 -4.02 35.08
N ALA A 219 17.20 -5.30 34.93
CA ALA A 219 17.83 -6.23 33.99
C ALA A 219 17.35 -6.07 32.54
N ASP A 220 16.08 -5.72 32.33
CA ASP A 220 15.45 -5.63 31.02
C ASP A 220 14.41 -4.48 30.96
N ILE A 221 14.93 -3.26 30.91
CA ILE A 221 14.14 -2.02 30.80
C ILE A 221 13.25 -2.05 29.54
N ASP A 222 13.79 -2.57 28.44
CA ASP A 222 13.11 -2.63 27.14
C ASP A 222 12.03 -3.73 27.06
N ASN A 223 11.94 -4.59 28.09
CA ASN A 223 11.04 -5.75 28.10
C ASN A 223 11.23 -6.65 26.86
N GLN A 224 12.48 -6.94 26.50
CA GLN A 224 12.84 -7.83 25.40
C GLN A 224 12.52 -9.31 25.72
N TRP A 225 12.59 -9.68 26.99
CA TRP A 225 12.34 -11.04 27.51
C TRP A 225 10.90 -11.25 27.98
N LEU A 226 10.01 -10.27 27.74
CA LEU A 226 8.56 -10.38 27.94
C LEU A 226 8.17 -10.76 29.38
N TRP A 227 8.79 -10.12 30.37
CA TRP A 227 8.47 -10.37 31.78
C TRP A 227 7.16 -9.67 32.22
N ARG A 228 6.58 -8.83 31.36
CA ARG A 228 5.26 -8.19 31.51
C ARG A 228 4.63 -7.92 30.15
N TYR A 229 3.32 -7.66 30.12
CA TYR A 229 2.69 -7.18 28.90
C TYR A 229 3.08 -5.72 28.61
N ARG A 230 3.36 -5.43 27.34
CA ARG A 230 3.72 -4.09 26.89
C ARG A 230 2.45 -3.31 26.58
N ALA A 231 2.17 -2.26 27.35
CA ALA A 231 1.11 -1.32 26.99
C ALA A 231 1.41 -0.68 25.63
N GLN A 232 0.46 -0.78 24.71
CA GLN A 232 0.55 -0.21 23.37
C GLN A 232 -0.38 0.98 23.23
N ARG A 233 0.03 1.95 22.42
CA ARG A 233 -0.86 3.05 22.02
C ARG A 233 -1.87 2.54 21.01
N LEU A 234 -3.13 2.97 21.12
CA LEU A 234 -4.13 2.72 20.09
C LEU A 234 -3.76 3.42 18.79
N GLU A 235 -3.86 2.68 17.70
CA GLU A 235 -3.74 3.20 16.33
C GLU A 235 -4.90 4.15 16.01
N ALA A 236 -4.72 5.01 15.01
CA ALA A 236 -5.69 6.04 14.65
C ALA A 236 -7.12 5.51 14.41
N GLU A 237 -7.25 4.43 13.64
CA GLU A 237 -8.53 3.78 13.33
C GLU A 237 -9.16 3.14 14.58
N VAL A 238 -8.34 2.45 15.37
CA VAL A 238 -8.78 1.80 16.61
C VAL A 238 -9.22 2.85 17.63
N LEU A 239 -8.53 3.98 17.70
CA LEU A 239 -8.89 5.09 18.59
C LEU A 239 -10.26 5.67 18.20
N ARG A 240 -10.49 5.97 16.91
CA ARG A 240 -11.80 6.45 16.44
C ARG A 240 -12.91 5.43 16.74
N ASP A 241 -12.65 4.15 16.43
CA ASP A 241 -13.62 3.07 16.67
C ASP A 241 -13.90 2.88 18.17
N ALA A 242 -12.89 3.00 19.02
CA ALA A 242 -13.05 2.93 20.48
C ALA A 242 -13.92 4.06 21.01
N ILE A 243 -13.73 5.30 20.51
CA ILE A 243 -14.55 6.45 20.91
C ILE A 243 -16.03 6.20 20.51
N MET A 244 -16.29 5.76 19.27
CA MET A 244 -17.66 5.43 18.81
C MET A 244 -18.28 4.25 19.58
N THR A 245 -17.45 3.27 19.96
CA THR A 245 -17.91 2.11 20.72
C THR A 245 -18.33 2.53 22.13
N VAL A 246 -17.52 3.37 22.80
CA VAL A 246 -17.84 3.87 24.15
C VAL A 246 -19.04 4.82 24.14
N SER A 247 -19.21 5.62 23.08
CA SER A 247 -20.40 6.48 22.94
C SER A 247 -21.67 5.71 22.56
N GLY A 248 -21.55 4.45 22.15
CA GLY A 248 -22.67 3.61 21.71
C GLY A 248 -23.18 3.92 20.30
N GLY A 249 -22.46 4.73 19.53
CA GLY A 249 -22.87 5.16 18.17
C GLY A 249 -22.34 4.28 17.03
N ILE A 250 -21.44 3.32 17.31
CA ILE A 250 -20.76 2.57 16.25
C ILE A 250 -21.69 1.59 15.50
N ASP A 251 -21.72 1.71 14.18
CA ASP A 251 -22.30 0.71 13.30
C ASP A 251 -21.27 -0.41 13.01
N LEU A 252 -21.63 -1.63 13.40
CA LEU A 252 -20.82 -2.85 13.25
C LEU A 252 -21.18 -3.65 11.99
N THR A 253 -22.09 -3.16 11.15
CA THR A 253 -22.51 -3.84 9.91
C THR A 253 -21.31 -4.16 9.02
N ILE A 254 -21.22 -5.41 8.57
CA ILE A 254 -20.11 -5.92 7.76
C ILE A 254 -20.45 -5.82 6.27
N GLY A 255 -19.55 -5.24 5.46
CA GLY A 255 -19.68 -5.07 4.01
C GLY A 255 -20.63 -3.93 3.61
N GLY A 256 -20.55 -3.46 2.36
CA GLY A 256 -21.31 -2.32 1.88
C GLY A 256 -20.42 -1.14 1.50
N GLU A 257 -21.03 0.02 1.25
CA GLU A 257 -20.34 1.19 0.70
C GLU A 257 -19.38 1.86 1.71
N PRO A 258 -18.31 2.50 1.21
CA PRO A 258 -17.45 3.31 2.05
C PRO A 258 -18.19 4.55 2.58
N ILE A 259 -17.75 5.04 3.73
CA ILE A 259 -18.21 6.29 4.32
C ILE A 259 -17.20 7.41 4.05
N PHE A 260 -17.68 8.64 4.05
CA PHE A 260 -16.90 9.84 3.77
C PHE A 260 -17.09 10.85 4.91
N PRO A 261 -16.41 10.64 6.07
CA PRO A 261 -16.50 11.54 7.21
C PRO A 261 -16.24 12.99 6.82
N TYR A 262 -16.84 13.91 7.57
CA TYR A 262 -16.75 15.32 7.26
C TYR A 262 -15.29 15.82 7.25
N ILE A 263 -14.89 16.43 6.13
CA ILE A 263 -13.63 17.16 6.00
C ILE A 263 -13.95 18.63 5.70
N PRO A 264 -13.32 19.59 6.40
CA PRO A 264 -13.43 21.01 6.07
C PRO A 264 -13.13 21.31 4.60
N GLN A 265 -13.95 22.18 4.00
CA GLN A 265 -13.91 22.45 2.55
C GLN A 265 -12.57 23.06 2.10
N ASP A 266 -11.91 23.85 2.94
CA ASP A 266 -10.58 24.41 2.69
C ASP A 266 -9.51 23.33 2.47
N ILE A 267 -9.60 22.20 3.18
CA ILE A 267 -8.71 21.06 2.99
C ILE A 267 -9.04 20.34 1.68
N LEU A 268 -10.31 20.21 1.34
CA LEU A 268 -10.75 19.61 0.07
C LEU A 268 -10.32 20.45 -1.13
N ASP A 269 -10.46 21.78 -1.03
CA ASP A 269 -10.07 22.73 -2.07
C ASP A 269 -8.53 22.79 -2.24
N ALA A 270 -7.79 22.66 -1.13
CA ALA A 270 -6.32 22.57 -1.14
C ALA A 270 -5.79 21.24 -1.67
N SER A 271 -6.59 20.17 -1.58
CA SER A 271 -6.29 18.86 -2.16
C SER A 271 -6.43 18.92 -3.69
N GLN A 272 -5.44 19.50 -4.36
CA GLN A 272 -5.42 19.63 -5.81
C GLN A 272 -5.40 18.26 -6.51
N GLY A 273 -6.27 18.12 -7.51
CA GLY A 273 -6.34 16.98 -8.42
C GLY A 273 -7.52 16.05 -8.10
N LYS A 274 -8.28 15.67 -9.12
CA LYS A 274 -8.70 14.29 -9.41
C LYS A 274 -8.92 13.34 -8.21
N GLY A 275 -10.19 13.05 -7.92
CA GLY A 275 -10.62 12.19 -6.81
C GLY A 275 -11.97 12.62 -6.21
N VAL A 276 -12.89 11.68 -6.00
CA VAL A 276 -14.19 11.97 -5.36
C VAL A 276 -14.09 11.79 -3.84
N TRP A 277 -14.13 12.88 -3.07
CA TRP A 277 -14.48 12.84 -1.64
C TRP A 277 -15.88 13.40 -1.45
N LEU A 278 -16.87 12.52 -1.24
CA LEU A 278 -18.27 12.92 -1.06
C LEU A 278 -18.49 13.35 0.38
N ASN A 279 -18.21 14.61 0.71
CA ASN A 279 -18.30 15.10 2.07
C ASN A 279 -19.69 14.83 2.69
N GLN A 280 -19.78 13.92 3.66
CA GLN A 280 -21.03 13.61 4.36
C GLN A 280 -21.10 14.40 5.68
N PRO A 281 -22.26 14.96 6.03
CA PRO A 281 -22.44 15.57 7.34
C PRO A 281 -22.29 14.50 8.43
N ASP A 282 -21.90 14.94 9.62
CA ASP A 282 -21.84 14.04 10.76
C ASP A 282 -23.23 13.47 11.10
N GLY A 283 -23.26 12.18 11.44
CA GLY A 283 -24.46 11.45 11.83
C GLY A 283 -24.28 9.92 11.80
N PRO A 284 -25.32 9.17 12.19
CA PRO A 284 -25.27 7.71 12.27
C PRO A 284 -24.80 7.01 10.99
N ASP A 285 -25.06 7.60 9.82
CA ASP A 285 -24.64 7.08 8.52
C ASP A 285 -23.11 7.05 8.33
N VAL A 286 -22.36 7.91 9.04
CA VAL A 286 -20.90 7.97 9.01
C VAL A 286 -20.24 7.41 10.27
N TRP A 287 -21.02 6.93 11.25
CA TRP A 287 -20.53 6.33 12.50
C TRP A 287 -20.18 4.85 12.34
N ARG A 288 -19.59 4.52 11.21
CA ARG A 288 -19.17 3.17 10.87
C ARG A 288 -17.71 2.94 11.25
N ARG A 289 -17.37 1.67 11.47
CA ARG A 289 -15.98 1.21 11.69
C ARG A 289 -15.02 1.87 10.69
N SER A 290 -13.87 2.29 11.19
CA SER A 290 -12.87 3.08 10.46
C SER A 290 -12.29 2.36 9.23
N VAL A 291 -12.44 1.03 9.16
CA VAL A 291 -12.11 0.23 7.97
C VAL A 291 -12.94 0.61 6.73
N TYR A 292 -14.12 1.21 6.91
CA TYR A 292 -14.99 1.67 5.82
C TYR A 292 -14.77 3.14 5.44
N VAL A 293 -13.88 3.86 6.13
CA VAL A 293 -13.54 5.23 5.74
C VAL A 293 -12.82 5.20 4.41
N TYR A 294 -13.34 5.94 3.43
CA TYR A 294 -12.75 6.03 2.11
C TYR A 294 -11.28 6.46 2.21
N ARG A 295 -10.42 5.78 1.44
CA ARG A 295 -8.98 6.01 1.43
C ARG A 295 -8.56 6.54 0.07
N ARG A 296 -8.00 7.73 0.07
CA ARG A 296 -7.40 8.36 -1.10
C ARG A 296 -5.92 8.63 -0.82
N ARG A 297 -5.03 8.20 -1.73
CA ARG A 297 -3.57 8.32 -1.53
C ARG A 297 -3.09 9.76 -1.35
N SER A 298 -3.72 10.71 -2.02
CA SER A 298 -3.39 12.14 -1.96
C SER A 298 -4.12 12.91 -0.87
N LEU A 299 -5.17 12.33 -0.27
CA LEU A 299 -6.00 12.99 0.75
C LEU A 299 -6.34 12.00 1.86
N GLY A 300 -5.62 12.12 2.96
CA GLY A 300 -5.94 11.43 4.22
C GLY A 300 -7.15 12.05 4.91
N PHE A 301 -7.81 11.27 5.76
CA PHE A 301 -8.78 11.82 6.71
C PHE A 301 -7.98 12.51 7.84
N PRO A 302 -8.11 13.83 8.06
CA PRO A 302 -7.20 14.58 8.95
C PRO A 302 -7.12 14.05 10.38
N PHE A 303 -8.19 13.40 10.86
CA PHE A 303 -8.16 12.73 12.17
C PHE A 303 -7.09 11.64 12.18
N PHE A 304 -7.02 10.79 11.16
CA PHE A 304 -6.05 9.70 11.13
C PHE A 304 -4.62 10.20 10.98
N ASP A 305 -4.42 11.25 10.19
CA ASP A 305 -3.09 11.86 10.01
C ASP A 305 -2.55 12.43 11.33
N THR A 306 -3.43 12.99 12.17
CA THR A 306 -3.06 13.48 13.50
C THR A 306 -2.55 12.35 14.42
N PHE A 307 -3.07 11.14 14.24
CA PHE A 307 -2.73 9.95 15.05
C PHE A 307 -1.75 9.00 14.34
N ASP A 308 -0.80 9.57 13.61
CA ASP A 308 0.35 8.88 13.02
C ASP A 308 -0.02 7.75 12.02
N LEU A 309 -1.13 7.89 11.29
CA LEU A 309 -1.42 6.99 10.19
C LEU A 309 -0.29 7.06 9.14
N PRO A 310 0.24 5.92 8.66
CA PRO A 310 1.27 5.93 7.61
C PRO A 310 0.81 6.61 6.32
N ASP A 311 1.73 7.32 5.68
CA ASP A 311 1.55 7.86 4.33
C ASP A 311 1.28 6.73 3.33
N GLN A 312 0.17 6.82 2.61
CA GLN A 312 -0.29 5.79 1.68
C GLN A 312 0.53 5.74 0.38
N ASN A 313 1.39 6.72 0.14
CA ASN A 313 2.33 6.72 -0.99
C ASN A 313 3.64 5.99 -0.68
N GLN A 314 3.85 5.62 0.59
CA GLN A 314 5.07 4.99 1.05
C GLN A 314 4.77 3.64 1.70
N THR A 315 5.71 2.70 1.57
CA THR A 315 5.61 1.43 2.29
C THR A 315 6.17 1.62 3.70
N ALA A 316 5.43 1.17 4.71
CA ALA A 316 5.87 1.22 6.11
C ALA A 316 5.80 -0.17 6.76
N ALA A 317 6.92 -0.61 7.34
CA ALA A 317 7.02 -1.85 8.12
C ALA A 317 6.16 -1.81 9.40
N ALA A 318 6.27 -0.67 10.09
CA ALA A 318 5.70 -0.38 11.39
C ALA A 318 5.13 1.03 11.38
N ARG A 319 4.11 1.26 12.19
CA ARG A 319 3.54 2.61 12.37
C ARG A 319 4.43 3.43 13.29
N ASN A 320 4.58 4.72 12.97
CA ASN A 320 5.20 5.64 13.90
C ASN A 320 4.26 5.87 15.10
N VAL A 321 4.83 6.10 16.28
CA VAL A 321 4.07 6.38 17.49
C VAL A 321 4.66 7.65 18.11
N SER A 322 3.96 8.76 17.94
CA SER A 322 4.36 10.05 18.52
C SER A 322 3.45 10.43 19.68
N THR A 323 3.94 11.21 20.63
CA THR A 323 3.14 11.79 21.73
C THR A 323 3.28 13.31 21.68
N VAL A 324 2.36 13.95 20.97
CA VAL A 324 2.38 15.40 20.74
C VAL A 324 1.13 16.07 21.31
N ALA A 325 1.29 17.31 21.78
CA ALA A 325 0.18 18.06 22.36
C ALA A 325 -1.01 18.22 21.39
N THR A 326 -0.76 18.35 20.09
CA THR A 326 -1.79 18.47 19.05
C THR A 326 -2.78 17.29 19.07
N GLN A 327 -2.31 16.07 19.30
CA GLN A 327 -3.17 14.89 19.43
C GLN A 327 -4.14 14.99 20.60
N ALA A 328 -3.66 15.48 21.75
CA ALA A 328 -4.50 15.68 22.94
C ALA A 328 -5.53 16.81 22.70
N LEU A 329 -5.10 17.93 22.10
CA LEU A 329 -6.01 19.02 21.74
C LEU A 329 -7.07 18.58 20.73
N THR A 330 -6.73 17.71 19.77
CA THR A 330 -7.70 17.16 18.80
C THR A 330 -8.79 16.36 19.49
N LEU A 331 -8.47 15.60 20.55
CA LEU A 331 -9.48 14.87 21.34
C LEU A 331 -10.36 15.79 22.19
N MET A 332 -9.84 16.94 22.64
CA MET A 332 -10.59 17.88 23.50
C MET A 332 -11.47 18.86 22.71
N ASN A 333 -11.00 19.34 21.57
CA ASN A 333 -11.60 20.50 20.88
C ASN A 333 -12.43 20.14 19.65
N LYS A 334 -12.17 18.98 19.03
CA LYS A 334 -12.83 18.63 17.78
C LYS A 334 -14.14 17.90 18.08
N SER A 335 -15.23 18.19 17.35
CA SER A 335 -16.30 17.19 17.26
C SER A 335 -15.68 15.97 16.59
N LEU A 336 -15.65 14.86 17.31
CA LEU A 336 -14.96 13.63 16.89
C LEU A 336 -15.72 12.90 15.76
N PHE A 337 -16.91 13.39 15.49
CA PHE A 337 -17.88 12.92 14.53
C PHE A 337 -18.17 14.08 13.59
#